data_AF-A0A5Q3L4N4-F1
#
_entry.id   AF-A0A5Q3L4N4-F1
#
_cell.length_a   1.000
_cell.length_b   1.000
_cell.length_c   1.000
_cell.angle_alpha   90.00
_cell.angle_beta   90.00
_cell.angle_gamma   90.00
#
_symmetry.space_group_name_H-M   'P 1'
#
loop_
_entity.id
_entity.type
_entity.pdbx_description
1 polymer ?
#
loop_
_entity_poly.entity_id
_entity_poly.type
_entity_poly.pdbx_seq_one_letter_code
_entity_poly.pdbx_strand_id
1 'polypeptide(L)'
;MSNEHLKDQIRHARDVVIDAFHHPMPTLGIDLDGCVDESPMFFNILSYAWPGDVIVVTFRRDREQAITDLKKHGIRHTDVVLVDSFDAKADVIANKQISFYIDDQPEMLKNVPPEVGVMLFRNEGNFDFSDRRWMFSEQTGKMI
;
A
#
# COMPACT_ATOMS: atom_id res chain seq x y z
N MET A 1 32.82 30.49 -0.83
CA MET A 1 31.36 30.65 -0.96
C MET A 1 30.96 31.89 -0.18
N SER A 2 30.20 32.81 -0.77
CA SER A 2 29.77 34.02 -0.05
C SER A 2 28.69 33.67 0.97
N ASN A 3 28.61 34.47 2.03
CA ASN A 3 27.62 34.31 3.08
C ASN A 3 26.17 34.47 2.55
N GLU A 4 25.98 35.22 1.47
CA GLU A 4 24.69 35.37 0.78
C GLU A 4 24.26 34.08 0.05
N HIS A 5 25.19 33.39 -0.62
CA HIS A 5 24.86 32.12 -1.28
C HIS A 5 24.40 31.04 -0.29
N LEU A 6 25.02 30.99 0.89
CA LEU A 6 24.62 30.08 1.96
C LEU A 6 23.23 30.42 2.50
N LYS A 7 22.91 31.71 2.69
CA LYS A 7 21.57 32.14 3.13
C LYS A 7 20.49 31.78 2.13
N ASP A 8 20.77 31.93 0.84
CA ASP A 8 19.83 31.59 -0.23
C ASP A 8 19.58 30.08 -0.29
N GLN A 9 20.63 29.26 -0.13
CA GLN A 9 20.50 27.80 -0.04
C GLN A 9 19.64 27.37 1.17
N ILE A 10 19.85 28.00 2.34
CA ILE A 10 19.06 27.71 3.55
C ILE A 10 17.60 28.11 3.36
N ARG A 11 17.32 29.27 2.74
CA ARG A 11 15.95 29.70 2.44
C ARG A 11 15.26 28.75 1.47
N HIS A 12 15.95 28.36 0.40
CA HIS A 12 15.40 27.42 -0.56
C HIS A 12 15.09 26.07 0.07
N ALA A 13 16.02 25.51 0.86
CA ALA A 13 15.79 24.25 1.58
C ALA A 13 14.61 24.34 2.55
N ARG A 14 14.49 25.46 3.28
CA ARG A 14 13.34 25.73 4.16
C ARG A 14 12.04 25.74 3.36
N ASP A 15 11.99 26.45 2.24
CA ASP A 15 10.78 26.62 1.45
C ASP A 15 10.35 25.27 0.83
N VAL A 16 11.30 24.46 0.33
CA VAL A 16 11.04 23.09 -0.14
C VAL A 16 10.46 22.21 0.98
N VAL A 17 11.02 22.30 2.18
CA VAL A 17 10.53 21.53 3.33
C VAL A 17 9.13 21.99 3.74
N ILE A 18 8.88 23.31 3.80
CA ILE A 18 7.58 23.88 4.11
C ILE A 18 6.53 23.44 3.08
N ASP A 19 6.84 23.53 1.79
CA ASP A 19 5.93 23.11 0.71
C ASP A 19 5.62 21.61 0.80
N ALA A 20 6.63 20.78 1.08
CA ALA A 20 6.45 19.35 1.28
C ALA A 20 5.48 19.03 2.45
N PHE A 21 5.48 19.85 3.51
CA PHE A 21 4.56 19.71 4.64
C PHE A 21 3.16 20.28 4.39
N HIS A 22 2.96 21.10 3.36
CA HIS A 22 1.64 21.64 3.01
C HIS A 22 0.83 20.72 2.08
N HIS A 23 1.46 19.73 1.45
CA HIS A 23 0.74 18.72 0.69
C HIS A 23 0.14 17.66 1.63
N PRO A 24 -1.14 17.29 1.43
CA PRO A 24 -1.71 16.17 2.18
C PRO A 24 -0.89 14.91 1.86
N MET A 25 -0.40 14.25 2.91
CA MET A 25 0.39 13.05 2.76
C MET A 25 -0.52 11.90 2.31
N PRO A 26 -0.17 11.16 1.24
CA PRO A 26 -1.00 10.08 0.74
C PRO A 26 -1.05 8.92 1.74
N THR A 27 -2.22 8.33 1.94
CA THR A 27 -2.39 7.09 2.70
C THR A 27 -2.16 5.89 1.79
N LEU A 28 -1.29 4.98 2.22
CA LEU A 28 -1.06 3.67 1.59
C LEU A 28 -1.86 2.61 2.31
N GLY A 29 -2.60 1.80 1.56
CA GLY A 29 -3.16 0.55 2.03
C GLY A 29 -2.37 -0.64 1.48
N ILE A 30 -2.11 -1.64 2.32
CA ILE A 30 -1.43 -2.88 1.92
C ILE A 30 -2.23 -4.10 2.38
N ASP A 31 -2.35 -5.11 1.53
CA ASP A 31 -2.73 -6.45 1.97
C ASP A 31 -1.57 -7.13 2.71
N LEU A 32 -1.90 -8.16 3.51
CA LEU A 32 -0.95 -8.92 4.28
C LEU A 32 -0.57 -10.25 3.62
N ASP A 33 -1.55 -11.07 3.25
CA ASP A 33 -1.38 -12.48 2.87
C ASP A 33 -1.27 -12.57 1.35
N GLY A 34 -0.15 -13.09 0.82
CA GLY A 34 0.16 -12.99 -0.61
C GLY A 34 0.93 -11.72 -1.00
N CYS A 35 1.06 -10.78 -0.05
CA CYS A 35 1.80 -9.53 -0.19
C CYS A 35 2.97 -9.44 0.79
N VAL A 36 2.69 -9.06 2.04
CA VAL A 36 3.72 -8.80 3.05
C VAL A 36 4.48 -10.07 3.41
N ASP A 37 3.79 -11.20 3.54
CA ASP A 37 4.42 -12.49 3.88
C ASP A 37 5.30 -13.04 2.75
N GLU A 38 4.93 -12.80 1.49
CA GLU A 38 5.70 -13.21 0.31
C GLU A 38 6.88 -12.30 -0.01
N SER A 39 6.77 -10.99 0.24
CA SER A 39 7.82 -10.01 -0.06
C SER A 39 8.14 -9.06 1.11
N PRO A 40 8.47 -9.59 2.30
CA PRO A 40 8.55 -8.79 3.52
C PRO A 40 9.59 -7.68 3.47
N MET A 41 10.72 -7.90 2.79
CA MET A 41 11.77 -6.89 2.67
C MET A 41 11.31 -5.69 1.82
N PHE A 42 10.57 -5.93 0.74
CA PHE A 42 10.03 -4.85 -0.09
C PHE A 42 9.03 -4.01 0.70
N PHE A 43 8.06 -4.66 1.35
CA PHE A 43 7.05 -3.96 2.14
C PHE A 43 7.63 -3.28 3.38
N ASN A 44 8.69 -3.84 3.99
CA ASN A 44 9.44 -3.16 5.04
C ASN A 44 9.99 -1.81 4.53
N ILE A 45 10.77 -1.82 3.45
CA ILE A 45 11.36 -0.60 2.89
C ILE A 45 10.28 0.40 2.47
N LEU A 46 9.27 -0.07 1.73
CA LEU A 46 8.17 0.76 1.26
C LEU A 46 7.43 1.41 2.43
N SER A 47 7.06 0.63 3.44
CA SER A 47 6.29 1.14 4.58
C SER A 47 7.03 2.22 5.36
N TYR A 48 8.36 2.12 5.49
CA TYR A 48 9.19 3.14 6.13
C TYR A 48 9.45 4.37 5.25
N ALA A 49 9.60 4.17 3.94
CA ALA A 49 9.83 5.26 3.00
C ALA A 49 8.55 6.05 2.70
N TRP A 50 7.37 5.45 2.93
CA TRP A 50 6.10 6.09 2.62
C TRP A 50 5.87 7.34 3.50
N PRO A 51 5.56 8.50 2.91
CA PRO A 51 5.53 9.76 3.64
C PRO A 51 4.31 9.91 4.56
N GLY A 52 3.19 9.27 4.22
CA GLY A 52 1.94 9.32 4.97
C GLY A 52 1.68 8.08 5.81
N ASP A 53 0.39 7.87 6.09
CA ASP A 53 -0.11 6.71 6.84
C ASP A 53 0.03 5.43 6.02
N VAL A 54 0.27 4.32 6.72
CA VAL A 54 0.33 2.98 6.14
C VAL A 54 -0.66 2.11 6.91
N ILE A 55 -1.72 1.70 6.23
CA ILE A 55 -2.81 0.93 6.80
C ILE A 55 -2.75 -0.48 6.23
N VAL A 56 -2.68 -1.48 7.10
CA VAL A 56 -2.78 -2.88 6.69
C VAL A 56 -4.26 -3.26 6.68
N VAL A 57 -4.75 -3.80 5.57
CA VAL A 57 -6.14 -4.27 5.44
C VAL A 57 -6.10 -5.75 5.08
N THR A 58 -6.59 -6.62 5.95
CA THR A 58 -6.41 -8.08 5.84
C THR A 58 -7.71 -8.85 6.11
N PHE A 59 -7.85 -10.03 5.50
CA PHE A 59 -8.93 -10.98 5.77
C PHE A 59 -8.72 -11.87 7.01
N ARG A 60 -7.61 -11.67 7.72
CA ARG A 60 -7.37 -12.40 8.97
C ARG A 60 -8.44 -12.07 9.99
N ARG A 61 -8.75 -13.07 10.83
CA ARG A 61 -9.73 -12.95 11.92
C ARG A 61 -9.08 -12.59 13.25
N ASP A 62 -7.78 -12.84 13.39
CA ASP A 62 -7.01 -12.57 14.60
C ASP A 62 -6.10 -11.37 14.37
N ARG A 63 -6.45 -10.26 15.01
CA ARG A 63 -5.71 -9.00 14.90
C ARG A 63 -4.36 -9.06 15.59
N GLU A 64 -4.25 -9.75 16.73
CA GLU A 64 -3.00 -9.85 17.48
C GLU A 64 -1.98 -10.69 16.72
N GLN A 65 -2.43 -11.76 16.07
CA GLN A 65 -1.58 -12.56 15.20
C GLN A 65 -1.11 -11.74 13.99
N ALA A 66 -2.01 -11.01 13.32
CA ALA A 66 -1.65 -10.14 12.20
C ALA A 66 -0.58 -9.09 12.60
N ILE A 67 -0.77 -8.43 13.75
CA ILE A 67 0.20 -7.46 14.29
C ILE A 67 1.53 -8.13 14.64
N THR A 68 1.50 -9.33 15.20
CA THR A 68 2.72 -10.09 15.53
C THR A 68 3.53 -10.39 14.27
N ASP A 69 2.87 -10.80 13.19
CA ASP A 69 3.55 -11.08 11.92
C ASP A 69 4.08 -9.80 11.25
N LEU A 70 3.30 -8.70 11.26
CA LEU A 70 3.79 -7.39 10.82
C LEU A 70 5.04 -6.95 11.57
N LYS A 71 5.07 -7.14 12.90
CA LYS A 71 6.24 -6.83 13.74
C LYS A 71 7.43 -7.72 13.40
N LYS A 72 7.21 -9.02 13.19
CA LYS A 72 8.24 -9.97 12.76
C LYS A 72 8.90 -9.55 11.45
N HIS A 73 8.12 -9.02 10.51
CA HIS A 73 8.61 -8.49 9.23
C HIS A 73 9.06 -7.03 9.27
N GLY A 74 8.96 -6.37 10.43
CA GLY A 74 9.36 -4.99 10.61
C GLY A 74 8.50 -4.00 9.82
N ILE A 75 7.21 -4.27 9.59
CA ILE A 75 6.36 -3.38 8.78
C ILE A 75 5.92 -2.17 9.61
N ARG A 76 6.27 -0.96 9.15
CA ARG A 76 5.73 0.29 9.73
C ARG A 76 4.26 0.42 9.32
N HIS A 77 3.36 0.57 10.27
CA HIS A 77 1.95 0.79 10.00
C HIS A 77 1.33 1.67 11.08
N THR A 78 0.29 2.40 10.70
CA THR A 78 -0.49 3.27 11.58
C THR A 78 -1.77 2.60 12.07
N ASP A 79 -2.33 1.68 11.27
CA ASP A 79 -3.50 0.91 11.64
C ASP A 79 -3.49 -0.49 10.99
N VAL A 80 -4.23 -1.42 11.59
CA VAL A 80 -4.51 -2.76 11.05
C VAL A 80 -6.00 -2.99 11.11
N VAL A 81 -6.62 -3.11 9.94
CA VAL A 81 -8.06 -3.28 9.75
C VAL A 81 -8.33 -4.68 9.24
N LEU A 82 -9.23 -5.38 9.93
CA LEU A 82 -9.67 -6.72 9.57
C LEU A 82 -10.99 -6.60 8.83
N VAL A 83 -11.11 -7.29 7.70
CA VAL A 83 -12.31 -7.32 6.86
C VAL A 83 -12.77 -8.75 6.64
N ASP A 84 -14.07 -8.94 6.40
CA ASP A 84 -14.68 -10.26 6.24
C ASP A 84 -15.30 -10.47 4.84
N SER A 85 -15.28 -9.44 4.01
CA SER A 85 -15.79 -9.46 2.64
C SER A 85 -15.02 -8.50 1.74
N PHE A 86 -15.11 -8.72 0.42
CA PHE A 86 -14.43 -7.88 -0.57
C PHE A 86 -15.00 -6.46 -0.58
N ASP A 87 -16.32 -6.33 -0.38
CA ASP A 87 -16.99 -5.03 -0.29
C ASP A 87 -16.57 -4.27 0.96
N ALA A 88 -16.44 -4.94 2.12
CA ALA A 88 -15.92 -4.31 3.33
C ALA A 88 -14.49 -3.78 3.14
N LYS A 89 -13.66 -4.45 2.32
CA LYS A 89 -12.33 -3.96 1.97
C LYS A 89 -12.40 -2.64 1.18
N ALA A 90 -13.27 -2.58 0.18
CA ALA A 90 -13.49 -1.35 -0.60
C ALA A 90 -14.02 -0.20 0.27
N ASP A 91 -14.94 -0.50 1.20
CA ASP A 91 -15.46 0.47 2.17
C ASP A 91 -14.35 1.00 3.07
N VAL A 92 -13.46 0.14 3.56
CA VAL A 92 -12.30 0.57 4.36
C VAL A 92 -11.39 1.49 3.55
N ILE A 93 -11.11 1.15 2.29
CA ILE A 93 -10.28 1.96 1.39
C ILE A 93 -10.87 3.37 1.24
N ALA A 94 -12.16 3.47 0.97
CA ALA A 94 -12.86 4.74 0.83
C ALA A 94 -12.87 5.53 2.16
N ASN A 95 -13.28 4.89 3.26
CA ASN A 95 -13.46 5.55 4.56
C ASN A 95 -12.13 6.02 5.18
N LYS A 96 -11.04 5.29 4.94
CA LYS A 96 -9.69 5.64 5.42
C LYS A 96 -8.94 6.55 4.45
N GLN A 97 -9.58 6.97 3.36
CA GLN A 97 -8.99 7.81 2.31
C GLN A 97 -7.66 7.23 1.78
N ILE A 98 -7.62 5.90 1.63
CA ILE A 98 -6.47 5.21 1.04
C ILE A 98 -6.35 5.67 -0.41
N SER A 99 -5.22 6.29 -0.74
CA SER A 99 -4.93 6.84 -2.06
C SER A 99 -4.22 5.85 -2.99
N PHE A 100 -3.49 4.90 -2.41
CA PHE A 100 -2.87 3.79 -3.11
C PHE A 100 -3.13 2.49 -2.38
N TYR A 101 -3.51 1.44 -3.10
CA TYR A 101 -3.77 0.11 -2.53
C TYR A 101 -2.98 -0.99 -3.24
N ILE A 102 -2.28 -1.83 -2.47
CA ILE A 102 -1.51 -2.96 -2.98
C ILE A 102 -2.14 -4.26 -2.47
N ASP A 103 -2.46 -5.16 -3.38
CA ASP A 103 -3.07 -6.46 -3.10
C ASP A 103 -2.58 -7.46 -4.17
N ASP A 104 -2.55 -8.75 -3.84
CA ASP A 104 -2.20 -9.80 -4.80
C ASP A 104 -3.45 -10.40 -5.45
N GLN A 105 -4.64 -10.21 -4.89
CA GLN A 105 -5.84 -10.84 -5.40
C GLN A 105 -6.63 -9.87 -6.31
N PRO A 106 -6.75 -10.14 -7.63
CA PRO A 106 -7.48 -9.26 -8.55
C PRO A 106 -8.94 -9.01 -8.14
N GLU A 107 -9.60 -9.99 -7.53
CA GLU A 107 -10.98 -9.87 -7.02
C GLU A 107 -11.13 -8.76 -5.98
N MET A 108 -10.08 -8.47 -5.21
CA MET A 108 -10.07 -7.41 -4.19
C MET A 108 -10.05 -6.03 -4.83
N LEU A 109 -9.42 -5.91 -6.00
CA LEU A 109 -9.21 -4.63 -6.67
C LEU A 109 -10.42 -4.18 -7.48
N LYS A 110 -11.36 -5.07 -7.81
CA LYS A 110 -12.49 -4.78 -8.72
C LYS A 110 -13.45 -3.69 -8.22
N ASN A 111 -13.65 -3.62 -6.90
CA ASN A 111 -14.60 -2.71 -6.25
C ASN A 111 -13.91 -1.50 -5.63
N VAL A 112 -12.59 -1.39 -5.76
CA VAL A 112 -11.82 -0.25 -5.28
C VAL A 112 -12.25 1.00 -6.07
N PRO A 113 -12.49 2.15 -5.41
CA PRO A 113 -12.91 3.36 -6.09
C PRO A 113 -11.93 3.80 -7.19
N PRO A 114 -12.41 4.33 -8.32
CA PRO A 114 -11.57 4.64 -9.49
C PRO A 114 -10.50 5.73 -9.26
N GLU A 115 -10.67 6.55 -8.22
CA GLU A 115 -9.70 7.56 -7.80
C GLU A 115 -8.49 6.99 -7.03
N VAL A 116 -8.57 5.73 -6.57
CA VAL A 116 -7.49 5.07 -5.83
C VAL A 116 -6.55 4.37 -6.79
N GLY A 117 -5.26 4.65 -6.68
CA GLY A 117 -4.24 3.94 -7.45
C GLY A 117 -4.08 2.51 -6.95
N VAL A 118 -4.35 1.49 -7.77
CA VAL A 118 -4.17 0.08 -7.39
C VAL A 118 -2.88 -0.51 -7.97
N MET A 119 -2.24 -1.39 -7.23
CA MET A 119 -1.10 -2.19 -7.69
C MET A 119 -1.37 -3.66 -7.40
N LEU A 120 -1.32 -4.50 -8.44
CA LEU A 120 -1.44 -5.95 -8.31
C LEU A 120 -0.05 -6.55 -8.04
N PHE A 121 0.12 -7.20 -6.91
CA PHE A 121 1.38 -7.87 -6.54
C PHE A 121 1.41 -9.28 -7.10
N ARG A 122 2.37 -9.58 -7.98
CA ARG A 122 2.45 -10.88 -8.68
C ARG A 122 2.99 -11.98 -7.76
N ASN A 123 2.27 -13.09 -7.64
CA ASN A 123 2.70 -14.28 -6.91
C ASN A 123 2.30 -15.59 -7.64
N GLU A 124 2.61 -16.74 -7.03
CA GLU A 124 2.24 -18.06 -7.57
C GLU A 124 0.71 -18.30 -7.55
N GLY A 125 -0.04 -17.55 -6.73
CA GLY A 125 -1.49 -17.62 -6.64
C GLY A 125 -2.23 -16.93 -7.79
N ASN A 126 -1.64 -15.88 -8.36
CA ASN A 126 -2.28 -15.05 -9.40
C ASN A 126 -1.57 -15.05 -10.76
N PHE A 127 -0.41 -15.71 -10.89
CA PHE A 127 0.35 -15.76 -12.13
C PHE A 127 0.93 -17.14 -12.40
N ASP A 128 0.62 -17.68 -13.57
CA ASP A 128 1.22 -18.90 -14.07
C ASP A 128 2.61 -18.58 -14.64
N PHE A 129 3.66 -18.99 -13.92
CA PHE A 129 5.05 -18.78 -14.34
C PHE A 129 5.49 -19.69 -15.48
N SER A 130 4.82 -20.82 -15.70
CA SER A 130 5.10 -21.75 -16.80
C SER A 130 4.56 -21.17 -18.10
N ASP A 131 3.29 -20.76 -18.10
CA ASP A 131 2.61 -20.18 -19.26
C ASP A 131 2.88 -18.67 -19.42
N ARG A 132 3.46 -18.04 -18.39
CA ARG A 132 3.75 -16.60 -18.29
C ARG A 132 2.51 -15.74 -18.48
N ARG A 133 1.41 -16.14 -17.83
CA ARG A 133 0.11 -15.49 -17.92
C ARG A 133 -0.44 -15.21 -16.54
N TRP A 134 -1.12 -14.09 -16.41
CA TRP A 134 -1.94 -13.82 -15.24
C TRP A 134 -3.13 -14.79 -15.22
N MET A 135 -3.44 -15.26 -14.03
CA MET A 135 -4.60 -16.09 -13.76
C MET A 135 -5.72 -15.20 -13.23
N PHE A 136 -6.86 -15.23 -13.90
CA PHE A 136 -8.05 -14.49 -13.49
C PHE A 136 -9.29 -15.31 -13.78
N SER A 137 -10.35 -15.05 -13.00
CA SER A 137 -11.68 -15.59 -13.29
C SER A 137 -12.39 -14.71 -14.32
N GLU A 138 -13.48 -15.21 -14.91
CA GLU A 138 -14.35 -14.38 -15.76
C GLU A 138 -14.97 -13.19 -14.99
N GLN A 139 -14.91 -13.19 -13.66
CA GLN A 139 -15.37 -12.09 -12.82
C GLN A 139 -14.34 -10.96 -12.72
N THR A 140 -13.05 -11.26 -12.90
CA THR A 140 -11.94 -10.32 -12.65
C THR A 140 -11.10 -10.01 -13.87
N GLY A 141 -11.14 -10.86 -14.89
CA GLY A 141 -10.45 -10.67 -16.15
C GLY A 141 -11.37 -10.84 -17.33
N LYS A 142 -11.16 -10.01 -18.36
CA LYS A 142 -11.73 -10.19 -19.69
C LYS A 142 -10.58 -10.31 -20.68
N MET A 143 -10.52 -11.41 -21.44
CA MET A 143 -9.61 -11.50 -22.57
C MET A 143 -10.02 -10.47 -23.62
N ILE A 144 -9.07 -9.67 -24.07
CA ILE A 144 -9.25 -8.67 -25.15
C ILE A 144 -8.78 -9.27 -26.46
#